data_AF-W2CF02-F1
#
_entry.id   AF-W2CF02-F1
#
_cell.length_a   1.000
_cell.length_b   1.000
_cell.length_c   1.000
_cell.angle_alpha   90.00
_cell.angle_beta   90.00
_cell.angle_gamma   90.00
#
_symmetry.space_group_name_H-M   'P 1'
#
loop_
_entity.id
_entity.type
_entity.pdbx_description
1 polymer ?
#
loop_
_entity_poly.entity_id
_entity_poly.type
_entity_poly.pdbx_seq_one_letter_code
_entity_poly.pdbx_strand_id
1 'polypeptide(L)'
;MKTALLIRWLFMAGAVLVGLIALISCEHDELWQAKKGLKASRRHWEQMKRAKGDSYIYRTRFASFTPRGSNTEIRVEKGRVTSRSFYVIDFIKKDTTHIYTESVADLGTHKEGDPPLTIDELYDRCARDFLSVDPKQNDIFFETDETGVLSTCGYMPKGYVDGRLIGIHIAWIRWEK
;
A
#
# COMPACT_ATOMS: atom_id res chain seq x y z
N MET A 1 17.58 -58.67 -13.11
CA MET A 1 16.34 -57.86 -13.28
C MET A 1 15.87 -57.13 -12.01
N LYS A 2 16.70 -56.87 -10.99
CA LYS A 2 16.29 -56.15 -9.76
C LYS A 2 16.73 -54.68 -9.70
N THR A 3 17.65 -54.26 -10.56
CA THR A 3 18.21 -52.89 -10.60
C THR A 3 17.34 -51.88 -11.35
N ALA A 4 16.48 -52.31 -12.28
CA ALA A 4 15.61 -51.41 -13.04
C ALA A 4 14.39 -50.89 -12.25
N LEU A 5 14.00 -51.56 -11.15
CA LEU A 5 12.83 -51.17 -10.36
C LEU A 5 13.14 -50.01 -9.39
N LEU A 6 14.34 -49.96 -8.82
CA LEU A 6 14.73 -48.94 -7.83
C LEU A 6 14.87 -47.53 -8.45
N ILE A 7 15.26 -47.45 -9.72
CA ILE A 7 15.43 -46.18 -10.43
C ILE A 7 14.08 -45.50 -10.69
N ARG A 8 12.98 -46.25 -10.91
CA ARG A 8 11.64 -45.68 -11.12
C ARG A 8 11.05 -45.00 -9.88
N TRP A 9 11.39 -45.46 -8.68
CA TRP A 9 10.94 -44.84 -7.42
C TRP A 9 11.71 -43.55 -7.09
N LEU A 10 13.00 -43.48 -7.48
CA LEU A 10 13.81 -42.27 -7.37
C LEU A 10 13.32 -41.14 -8.30
N PHE A 11 12.86 -41.46 -9.52
CA PHE A 11 12.29 -40.45 -10.42
C PHE A 11 10.88 -39.96 -10.02
N MET A 12 10.04 -40.83 -9.45
CA MET A 12 8.71 -40.44 -8.95
C MET A 12 8.80 -39.58 -7.68
N ALA A 13 9.73 -39.88 -6.75
CA ALA A 13 9.95 -39.05 -5.57
C ALA A 13 10.54 -37.67 -5.91
N GLY A 14 11.43 -37.58 -6.91
CA GLY A 14 11.99 -36.32 -7.39
C GLY A 14 10.95 -35.39 -8.03
N ALA A 15 10.04 -35.92 -8.85
CA ALA A 15 9.00 -35.13 -9.49
C ALA A 15 7.97 -34.56 -8.49
N VAL A 16 7.63 -35.33 -7.45
CA VAL A 16 6.75 -34.87 -6.36
C VAL A 16 7.42 -33.79 -5.50
N LEU A 17 8.73 -33.91 -5.25
CA LEU A 17 9.49 -32.91 -4.49
C LEU A 17 9.64 -31.58 -5.26
N VAL A 18 9.84 -31.62 -6.58
CA VAL A 18 9.94 -30.41 -7.43
C VAL A 18 8.58 -29.69 -7.56
N GLY A 19 7.46 -30.44 -7.62
CA GLY A 19 6.12 -29.85 -7.64
C GLY A 19 5.72 -29.11 -6.36
N LEU A 20 6.17 -29.60 -5.19
CA LEU A 20 5.91 -28.97 -3.89
C LEU A 20 6.69 -27.66 -3.67
N ILE A 21 7.87 -27.49 -4.28
CA ILE A 21 8.69 -26.28 -4.17
C ILE A 21 8.08 -25.11 -4.96
N ALA A 22 7.45 -25.39 -6.11
CA ALA A 22 6.91 -24.36 -7.00
C ALA A 22 5.74 -23.56 -6.37
N LEU A 23 4.93 -24.20 -5.51
CA LEU A 23 3.76 -23.55 -4.91
C LEU A 23 4.12 -22.61 -3.75
N ILE A 24 5.20 -22.89 -3.02
CA ILE A 24 5.66 -22.03 -1.90
C ILE A 24 6.41 -20.79 -2.43
N SER A 25 7.01 -20.90 -3.62
CA SER A 25 7.83 -19.83 -4.19
C SER A 25 7.02 -18.58 -4.56
N CYS A 26 5.76 -18.73 -4.98
CA CYS A 26 4.98 -17.61 -5.53
C CYS A 26 4.59 -16.60 -4.43
N GLU A 27 4.07 -17.07 -3.30
CA GLU A 27 3.60 -16.19 -2.20
C GLU A 27 4.76 -15.48 -1.47
N HIS A 28 5.90 -16.17 -1.30
CA HIS A 28 7.09 -15.53 -0.72
C HIS A 28 7.66 -14.46 -1.65
N ASP A 29 7.57 -14.66 -2.96
CA ASP A 29 8.06 -13.72 -3.95
C ASP A 29 7.28 -12.40 -3.88
N GLU A 30 5.94 -12.41 -3.82
CA GLU A 30 5.14 -11.17 -3.77
C GLU A 30 5.52 -10.24 -2.62
N LEU A 31 5.62 -10.76 -1.39
CA LEU A 31 6.03 -9.96 -0.23
C LEU A 31 7.45 -9.44 -0.38
N TRP A 32 8.36 -10.24 -0.94
CA TRP A 32 9.74 -9.84 -1.19
C TRP A 32 9.81 -8.72 -2.25
N GLN A 33 9.06 -8.85 -3.35
CA GLN A 33 8.97 -7.83 -4.39
C GLN A 33 8.37 -6.54 -3.84
N ALA A 34 7.30 -6.62 -3.04
CA ALA A 34 6.70 -5.46 -2.40
C ALA A 34 7.69 -4.72 -1.48
N LYS A 35 8.45 -5.43 -0.65
CA LYS A 35 9.49 -4.84 0.22
C LYS A 35 10.64 -4.21 -0.59
N LYS A 36 11.06 -4.87 -1.67
CA LYS A 36 12.08 -4.34 -2.58
C LYS A 36 11.59 -3.07 -3.27
N GLY A 37 10.35 -3.08 -3.75
CA GLY A 37 9.65 -1.94 -4.34
C GLY A 37 9.56 -0.76 -3.36
N LEU A 38 9.12 -1.02 -2.13
CA LEU A 38 9.04 -0.01 -1.06
C LEU A 38 10.39 0.67 -0.83
N LYS A 39 11.47 -0.10 -0.74
CA LYS A 39 12.82 0.43 -0.56
C LYS A 39 13.26 1.28 -1.75
N ALA A 40 12.94 0.87 -2.98
CA ALA A 40 13.28 1.63 -4.18
C ALA A 40 12.48 2.94 -4.26
N SER A 41 11.19 2.87 -4.02
CA SER A 41 10.28 4.00 -4.01
C SER A 41 10.66 5.03 -2.95
N ARG A 42 10.98 4.60 -1.71
CA ARG A 42 11.47 5.50 -0.66
C ARG A 42 12.73 6.25 -1.08
N ARG A 43 13.68 5.58 -1.76
CA ARG A 43 14.87 6.28 -2.28
C ARG A 43 14.52 7.34 -3.32
N HIS A 44 13.50 7.10 -4.16
CA HIS A 44 13.07 8.07 -5.16
C HIS A 44 12.34 9.26 -4.52
N TRP A 45 11.46 8.99 -3.56
CA TRP A 45 10.82 10.01 -2.73
C TRP A 45 11.84 10.94 -2.07
N GLU A 46 12.86 10.37 -1.43
CA GLU A 46 13.95 11.13 -0.79
C GLU A 46 14.75 11.99 -1.78
N GLN A 47 14.94 11.51 -3.02
CA GLN A 47 15.58 12.31 -4.07
C GLN A 47 14.71 13.50 -4.47
N MET A 48 13.40 13.29 -4.63
CA MET A 48 12.47 14.38 -4.94
C MET A 48 12.36 15.39 -3.82
N LYS A 49 12.28 14.95 -2.56
CA LYS A 49 12.32 15.83 -1.38
C LYS A 49 13.55 16.73 -1.38
N ARG A 50 14.73 16.17 -1.64
CA ARG A 50 15.97 16.98 -1.74
C ARG A 50 15.94 17.99 -2.87
N ALA A 51 15.30 17.66 -3.99
CA ALA A 51 15.25 18.54 -5.17
C ALA A 51 14.16 19.62 -5.08
N LYS A 52 13.03 19.33 -4.43
CA LYS A 52 11.82 20.17 -4.43
C LYS A 52 11.49 20.80 -3.08
N GLY A 53 12.20 20.42 -2.01
CA GLY A 53 11.90 20.81 -0.63
C GLY A 53 11.02 19.77 0.07
N ASP A 54 10.67 20.05 1.33
CA ASP A 54 9.87 19.15 2.18
C ASP A 54 8.47 19.73 2.48
N SER A 55 7.91 20.44 1.49
CA SER A 55 6.57 21.01 1.56
C SER A 55 5.73 20.50 0.38
N TYR A 56 4.57 19.95 0.68
CA TYR A 56 3.68 19.34 -0.31
C TYR A 56 2.28 19.15 0.25
N ILE A 57 1.31 18.98 -0.65
CA ILE A 57 0.00 18.43 -0.34
C ILE A 57 -0.10 17.09 -1.03
N TYR A 58 -0.66 16.10 -0.34
CA TYR A 58 -1.06 14.85 -0.98
C TYR A 58 -2.50 14.51 -0.63
N ARG A 59 -3.11 13.68 -1.48
CA ARG A 59 -4.47 13.18 -1.27
C ARG A 59 -4.44 11.67 -1.22
N THR A 60 -5.01 11.10 -0.17
CA THR A 60 -5.40 9.67 -0.16
C THR A 60 -6.81 9.51 -0.69
N ARG A 61 -7.09 8.34 -1.25
CA ARG A 61 -8.43 7.96 -1.70
C ARG A 61 -8.82 6.63 -1.08
N PHE A 62 -10.03 6.57 -0.57
CA PHE A 62 -10.70 5.34 -0.24
C PHE A 62 -11.92 5.18 -1.15
N ALA A 63 -12.06 3.99 -1.73
CA ALA A 63 -13.26 3.56 -2.42
C ALA A 63 -13.73 2.26 -1.81
N SER A 64 -15.04 2.13 -1.64
CA SER A 64 -15.68 0.89 -1.19
C SER A 64 -16.44 0.26 -2.34
N PHE A 65 -16.96 -0.95 -2.15
CA PHE A 65 -17.91 -1.56 -3.08
C PHE A 65 -19.25 -0.80 -3.17
N THR A 66 -19.55 0.05 -2.19
CA THR A 66 -20.72 0.93 -2.22
C THR A 66 -20.43 2.14 -3.12
N PRO A 67 -21.46 2.83 -3.64
CA PRO A 67 -21.27 4.02 -4.46
C PRO A 67 -20.78 5.25 -3.67
N ARG A 68 -20.10 5.05 -2.55
CA ARG A 68 -19.45 6.07 -1.74
C ARG A 68 -17.97 5.80 -1.58
N GLY A 69 -17.21 6.89 -1.61
CA GLY A 69 -15.78 6.93 -1.31
C GLY A 69 -15.44 8.12 -0.45
N SER A 70 -14.16 8.31 -0.17
CA SER A 70 -13.67 9.47 0.54
C SER A 70 -12.27 9.84 0.10
N ASN A 71 -11.93 11.11 0.29
CA ASN A 71 -10.56 11.59 0.16
C ASN A 71 -10.11 12.20 1.48
N THR A 72 -8.82 12.06 1.78
CA THR A 72 -8.16 12.85 2.82
C THR A 72 -7.03 13.63 2.17
N GLU A 73 -7.03 14.95 2.31
CA GLU A 73 -5.91 15.78 1.89
C GLU A 73 -5.09 16.18 3.10
N ILE A 74 -3.77 16.00 2.99
CA ILE A 74 -2.82 16.37 4.04
C ILE A 74 -1.85 17.38 3.45
N ARG A 75 -1.74 18.53 4.11
CA ARG A 75 -0.69 19.53 3.84
C ARG A 75 0.47 19.31 4.79
N VAL A 76 1.67 19.24 4.22
CA VAL A 76 2.94 19.15 4.92
C VAL A 76 3.75 20.40 4.57
N GLU A 77 4.25 21.10 5.57
CA GLU A 77 5.17 22.23 5.42
C GLU A 77 6.44 21.95 6.20
N LYS A 78 7.58 22.01 5.51
CA LYS A 78 8.92 21.78 6.10
C LYS A 78 8.97 20.47 6.92
N GLY A 79 8.40 19.41 6.37
CA GLY A 79 8.38 18.07 6.97
C GLY A 79 7.38 17.89 8.12
N ARG A 80 6.46 18.83 8.34
CA ARG A 80 5.44 18.75 9.40
C ARG A 80 4.04 18.88 8.81
N VAL A 81 3.11 18.02 9.23
CA VAL A 81 1.71 18.17 8.86
C VAL A 81 1.16 19.47 9.46
N THR A 82 0.57 20.32 8.63
CA THR A 82 -0.03 21.61 9.04
C THR A 82 -1.54 21.64 8.88
N SER A 83 -2.10 20.78 8.03
CA SER A 83 -3.54 20.69 7.83
C SER A 83 -3.96 19.32 7.31
N ARG A 84 -5.20 18.94 7.65
CA ARG A 84 -5.87 17.74 7.16
C ARG A 84 -7.31 18.08 6.79
N SER A 85 -7.74 17.74 5.58
CA SER A 85 -9.13 17.94 5.13
C SER A 85 -9.75 16.62 4.70
N PHE A 86 -10.99 16.39 5.08
CA PHE A 86 -11.73 15.17 4.74
C PHE A 86 -12.91 15.48 3.83
N TYR A 87 -13.11 14.61 2.84
CA TYR A 87 -14.15 14.73 1.84
C TYR A 87 -14.86 13.39 1.65
N VAL A 88 -16.18 13.44 1.46
CA VAL A 88 -16.99 12.29 1.06
C VAL A 88 -17.34 12.43 -0.42
N ILE A 89 -17.25 11.32 -1.15
CA ILE A 89 -17.56 11.24 -2.57
C ILE A 89 -18.82 10.40 -2.76
N ASP A 90 -19.79 10.92 -3.51
CA ASP A 90 -20.94 10.18 -4.01
C ASP A 90 -20.71 9.89 -5.50
N PHE A 91 -20.45 8.62 -5.84
CA PHE A 91 -20.14 8.22 -7.21
C PHE A 91 -21.36 8.22 -8.14
N ILE A 92 -22.59 8.11 -7.60
CA ILE A 92 -23.82 8.17 -8.40
C ILE A 92 -24.09 9.61 -8.80
N LYS A 93 -24.06 10.53 -7.82
CA LYS A 93 -24.29 11.96 -8.06
C LYS A 93 -23.07 12.66 -8.68
N LYS A 94 -21.92 11.99 -8.67
CA LYS A 94 -20.60 12.54 -9.05
C LYS A 94 -20.29 13.81 -8.25
N ASP A 95 -20.64 13.78 -6.97
CA ASP A 95 -20.47 14.90 -6.04
C ASP A 95 -19.35 14.62 -5.05
N THR A 96 -18.71 15.68 -4.56
CA THR A 96 -17.69 15.60 -3.51
C THR A 96 -17.96 16.68 -2.47
N THR A 97 -18.36 16.25 -1.27
CA THR A 97 -18.68 17.12 -0.16
C THR A 97 -17.47 17.25 0.77
N HIS A 98 -17.05 18.48 1.05
CA HIS A 98 -16.09 18.77 2.12
C HIS A 98 -16.77 18.65 3.49
N ILE A 99 -16.18 17.90 4.40
CA ILE A 99 -16.77 17.61 5.72
C ILE A 99 -16.12 18.46 6.80
N TYR A 100 -14.78 18.47 6.86
CA TYR A 100 -14.04 19.23 7.85
C TYR A 100 -12.62 19.55 7.35
N THR A 101 -12.01 20.55 7.99
CA THR A 101 -10.57 20.81 7.91
C THR A 101 -10.02 20.98 9.31
N GLU A 102 -8.97 20.23 9.62
CA GLU A 102 -8.14 20.39 10.80
C GLU A 102 -6.93 21.26 10.46
N SER A 103 -6.59 22.13 11.41
CA SER A 103 -5.37 22.92 11.49
C SER A 103 -4.41 22.30 12.50
N VAL A 104 -3.20 22.86 12.63
CA VAL A 104 -2.22 22.45 13.66
C VAL A 104 -2.82 22.38 15.07
N ALA A 105 -3.82 23.21 15.40
CA ALA A 105 -4.42 23.25 16.73
C ALA A 105 -5.32 22.04 17.05
N ASP A 106 -5.84 21.37 16.03
CA ASP A 106 -6.88 20.34 16.13
C ASP A 106 -6.62 19.12 15.22
N LEU A 107 -5.36 18.94 14.78
CA LEU A 107 -4.93 17.79 13.98
C LEU A 107 -5.28 16.46 14.68
N GLY A 108 -5.95 15.57 13.94
CA GLY A 108 -6.30 14.23 14.40
C GLY A 108 -7.44 14.17 15.41
N THR A 109 -8.25 15.22 15.53
CA THR A 109 -9.42 15.23 16.43
C THR A 109 -10.63 14.50 15.83
N HIS A 110 -10.73 14.43 14.51
CA HIS A 110 -11.77 13.69 13.77
C HIS A 110 -11.32 12.27 13.45
N LYS A 111 -12.25 11.32 13.58
CA LYS A 111 -12.00 9.88 13.39
C LYS A 111 -12.04 9.48 11.92
N GLU A 112 -12.86 10.14 11.12
CA GLU A 112 -13.03 9.87 9.70
C GLU A 112 -11.80 10.32 8.91
N GLY A 113 -11.49 9.64 7.80
CA GLY A 113 -10.34 9.93 6.96
C GLY A 113 -9.03 9.29 7.44
N ASP A 114 -8.01 9.37 6.61
CA ASP A 114 -6.67 8.83 6.92
C ASP A 114 -5.98 9.69 7.99
N PRO A 115 -5.15 9.11 8.87
CA PRO A 115 -4.47 9.86 9.92
C PRO A 115 -3.55 10.95 9.35
N PRO A 116 -3.29 12.04 10.09
CA PRO A 116 -2.43 13.15 9.66
C PRO A 116 -0.96 12.74 9.68
N LEU A 117 -0.54 11.99 8.66
CA LEU A 117 0.82 11.49 8.50
C LEU A 117 1.54 12.21 7.35
N THR A 118 2.86 12.25 7.38
CA THR A 118 3.70 12.60 6.24
C THR A 118 3.86 11.39 5.31
N ILE A 119 4.33 11.59 4.07
CA ILE A 119 4.65 10.46 3.18
C ILE A 119 5.77 9.58 3.77
N ASP A 120 6.72 10.15 4.51
CA ASP A 120 7.77 9.40 5.22
C ASP A 120 7.17 8.45 6.26
N GLU A 121 6.20 8.94 7.04
CA GLU A 121 5.47 8.12 8.01
C GLU A 121 4.57 7.08 7.32
N LEU A 122 4.05 7.37 6.13
CA LEU A 122 3.34 6.38 5.31
C LEU A 122 4.27 5.27 4.81
N TYR A 123 5.51 5.57 4.45
CA TYR A 123 6.52 4.55 4.12
C TYR A 123 6.80 3.64 5.33
N ASP A 124 6.97 4.23 6.51
CA ASP A 124 7.21 3.47 7.75
C ASP A 124 5.99 2.62 8.13
N ARG A 125 4.79 3.19 8.01
CA ARG A 125 3.53 2.50 8.24
C ARG A 125 3.33 1.33 7.28
N CYS A 126 3.62 1.52 5.99
CA CYS A 126 3.56 0.47 4.99
C CYS A 126 4.47 -0.72 5.36
N ALA A 127 5.72 -0.46 5.74
CA ALA A 127 6.65 -1.51 6.15
C ALA A 127 6.18 -2.25 7.41
N ARG A 128 5.71 -1.50 8.42
CA ARG A 128 5.40 -2.01 9.76
C ARG A 128 4.04 -2.69 9.84
N ASP A 129 3.02 -2.11 9.22
CA ASP A 129 1.62 -2.49 9.44
C ASP A 129 1.04 -3.30 8.28
N PHE A 130 1.51 -3.07 7.04
CA PHE A 130 0.91 -3.69 5.85
C PHE A 130 1.79 -4.77 5.22
N LEU A 131 3.12 -4.59 5.19
CA LEU A 131 4.07 -5.56 4.63
C LEU A 131 4.73 -6.44 5.71
N SER A 132 4.09 -6.56 6.87
CA SER A 132 4.49 -7.44 7.97
C SER A 132 3.56 -8.64 8.15
N VAL A 133 2.47 -8.72 7.37
CA VAL A 133 1.47 -9.79 7.45
C VAL A 133 1.94 -11.09 6.79
N ASP A 134 1.25 -12.19 7.11
CA ASP A 134 1.49 -13.51 6.51
C ASP A 134 0.94 -13.55 5.06
N PRO A 135 1.80 -13.71 4.04
CA PRO A 135 1.37 -13.78 2.64
C PRO A 135 0.58 -15.06 2.31
N LYS A 136 0.58 -16.07 3.20
CA LYS A 136 -0.29 -17.24 3.05
C LYS A 136 -1.75 -16.89 3.29
N GLN A 137 -2.01 -15.94 4.19
CA GLN A 137 -3.35 -15.51 4.58
C GLN A 137 -3.82 -14.24 3.88
N ASN A 138 -2.91 -13.53 3.19
CA ASN A 138 -3.19 -12.22 2.61
C ASN A 138 -2.54 -12.05 1.24
N ASP A 139 -3.26 -11.45 0.31
CA ASP A 139 -2.71 -10.97 -0.96
C ASP A 139 -2.02 -9.62 -0.71
N ILE A 140 -0.79 -9.45 -1.19
CA ILE A 140 0.05 -8.28 -0.90
C ILE A 140 0.03 -7.31 -2.07
N PHE A 141 -0.15 -6.02 -1.79
CA PHE A 141 -0.21 -4.97 -2.81
C PHE A 141 0.83 -3.88 -2.53
N PHE A 142 1.66 -3.61 -3.52
CA PHE A 142 2.57 -2.46 -3.54
C PHE A 142 2.69 -1.94 -4.97
N GLU A 143 2.40 -0.65 -5.14
CA GLU A 143 2.49 0.03 -6.43
C GLU A 143 3.13 1.40 -6.26
N THR A 144 3.67 1.90 -7.37
CA THR A 144 4.16 3.26 -7.48
C THR A 144 3.42 4.02 -8.56
N ASP A 145 3.36 5.35 -8.43
CA ASP A 145 2.94 6.23 -9.51
C ASP A 145 3.97 6.27 -10.66
N GLU A 146 3.70 7.08 -11.67
CA GLU A 146 4.57 7.29 -12.82
C GLU A 146 5.94 7.89 -12.47
N THR A 147 6.08 8.50 -11.29
CA THR A 147 7.34 9.01 -10.77
C THR A 147 8.10 7.96 -9.98
N GLY A 148 7.53 6.79 -9.70
CA GLY A 148 8.15 5.77 -8.86
C GLY A 148 7.97 6.01 -7.36
N VAL A 149 7.09 6.92 -6.96
CA VAL A 149 6.70 7.13 -5.55
C VAL A 149 5.51 6.27 -5.19
N LEU A 150 5.44 5.88 -3.91
CA LEU A 150 4.39 5.05 -3.35
C LEU A 150 3.00 5.59 -3.76
N SER A 151 2.23 4.78 -4.47
CA SER A 151 0.82 5.05 -4.77
C SER A 151 -0.08 4.14 -3.96
N THR A 152 0.21 2.84 -3.91
CA THR A 152 -0.58 1.84 -3.17
C THR A 152 0.33 1.03 -2.27
N CYS A 153 -0.06 0.84 -1.01
CA CYS A 153 0.52 -0.19 -0.15
C CYS A 153 -0.53 -0.76 0.79
N GLY A 154 -0.65 -2.08 0.81
CA GLY A 154 -1.65 -2.74 1.63
C GLY A 154 -1.64 -4.25 1.45
N TYR A 155 -2.63 -4.87 2.05
CA TYR A 155 -2.93 -6.27 1.84
C TYR A 155 -4.44 -6.50 1.82
N MET A 156 -4.85 -7.64 1.28
CA MET A 156 -6.24 -8.10 1.32
C MET A 156 -6.29 -9.50 1.92
N PRO A 157 -7.02 -9.74 3.02
CA PRO A 157 -7.19 -11.08 3.56
C PRO A 157 -7.84 -12.02 2.54
N LYS A 158 -7.25 -13.20 2.34
CA LYS A 158 -7.78 -14.20 1.42
C LYS A 158 -9.15 -14.69 1.91
N GLY A 159 -10.08 -14.86 0.98
CA GLY A 159 -11.45 -15.29 1.29
C GLY A 159 -12.37 -14.18 1.83
N TYR A 160 -11.90 -12.93 1.92
CA TYR A 160 -12.75 -11.80 2.28
C TYR A 160 -13.55 -11.29 1.06
N VAL A 161 -14.87 -11.55 1.07
CA VAL A 161 -15.76 -11.38 -0.09
C VAL A 161 -15.93 -9.92 -0.51
N ASP A 162 -15.78 -8.96 0.41
CA ASP A 162 -15.99 -7.54 0.10
C ASP A 162 -14.77 -6.85 -0.57
N GLY A 163 -13.67 -7.58 -0.80
CA GLY A 163 -12.54 -7.13 -1.63
C GLY A 163 -11.84 -5.85 -1.16
N ARG A 164 -11.95 -5.50 0.13
CA ARG A 164 -11.41 -4.24 0.65
C ARG A 164 -9.90 -4.38 0.92
N LEU A 165 -9.11 -3.59 0.19
CA LEU A 165 -7.70 -3.36 0.51
C LEU A 165 -7.58 -2.73 1.92
N ILE A 166 -6.83 -3.37 2.80
CA ILE A 166 -6.38 -2.80 4.07
C ILE A 166 -5.03 -2.15 3.79
N GLY A 167 -5.00 -0.82 3.73
CA GLY A 167 -3.80 -0.11 3.34
C GLY A 167 -4.03 1.35 3.06
N ILE A 168 -3.13 1.91 2.26
CA ILE A 168 -3.12 3.29 1.80
C ILE A 168 -3.13 3.33 0.28
N HIS A 169 -3.84 4.32 -0.25
CA HIS A 169 -3.83 4.66 -1.67
C HIS A 169 -3.68 6.17 -1.81
N ILE A 170 -2.49 6.63 -2.20
CA ILE A 170 -2.18 8.02 -2.54
C ILE A 170 -2.64 8.26 -3.98
N ALA A 171 -3.61 9.15 -4.14
CA ALA A 171 -4.15 9.51 -5.44
C ALA A 171 -3.23 10.48 -6.20
N TRP A 172 -2.59 11.41 -5.49
CA TRP A 172 -1.62 12.34 -6.05
C TRP A 172 -0.80 13.04 -4.97
N ILE A 173 0.34 13.60 -5.38
CA ILE A 173 1.23 14.45 -4.58
C ILE A 173 1.50 15.72 -5.39
N ARG A 174 1.41 16.87 -4.73
CA ARG A 174 1.71 18.19 -5.31
C ARG A 174 2.66 18.94 -4.39
N TRP A 175 3.85 19.23 -4.89
CA TRP A 175 4.86 20.01 -4.18
C TRP A 175 4.43 21.47 -4.02
N GLU A 176 4.68 22.04 -2.84
CA GLU A 176 4.53 23.47 -2.58
C GLU A 176 5.92 24.13 -2.66
N LYS A 177 6.01 25.26 -3.36
CA LYS A 177 7.27 25.99 -3.58
C LYS A 177 7.70 26.79 -2.36
#